data_AF-A0A2S6R4U7-F1
#
_entry.id   AF-A0A2S6R4U7-F1
#
_cell.length_a   1.000
_cell.length_b   1.000
_cell.length_c   1.000
_cell.angle_alpha   90.00
_cell.angle_beta   90.00
_cell.angle_gamma   90.00
#
_symmetry.space_group_name_H-M   'P 1'
#
loop_
_entity.id
_entity.type
_entity.pdbx_description
1 polymer ?
#
loop_
_entity_poly.entity_id
_entity_poly.type
_entity_poly.pdbx_seq_one_letter_code
_entity_poly.pdbx_strand_id
1 'polypeptide(L)'
;MSKPKNILITGALDQIGSELVPALKHRYGADRVVASDIRIPAAVAFGGRFEQVDCTQPLAIQDVLRHHDIGTFYHMAAPLSAVAEERPAKRRRLAKRWSGGR
;
A
#
# COMPACT_ATOMS: atom_id res chain seq x y z
N MET A 1 -17.87 -22.57 3.26
CA MET A 1 -17.05 -21.53 3.91
C MET A 1 -16.87 -20.36 2.95
N SER A 2 -16.96 -19.12 3.41
CA SER A 2 -16.59 -17.95 2.59
C SER A 2 -15.09 -17.99 2.29
N LYS A 3 -14.72 -17.66 1.04
CA LYS A 3 -13.33 -17.59 0.62
C LYS A 3 -12.63 -16.51 1.46
N PRO A 4 -11.48 -16.79 2.05
CA PRO A 4 -10.81 -15.81 2.89
C PRO A 4 -10.29 -14.66 2.02
N LYS A 5 -10.64 -13.43 2.38
CA LYS A 5 -10.43 -12.22 1.55
C LYS A 5 -8.96 -11.85 1.36
N ASN A 6 -8.66 -11.08 0.32
CA ASN A 6 -7.28 -10.69 -0.01
C ASN A 6 -6.79 -9.53 0.85
N ILE A 7 -5.45 -9.37 0.90
CA ILE A 7 -4.75 -8.37 1.71
C ILE A 7 -4.08 -7.36 0.78
N LEU A 8 -4.30 -6.07 0.99
CA LEU A 8 -3.62 -4.98 0.29
C LEU A 8 -2.65 -4.26 1.24
N ILE A 9 -1.43 -4.00 0.77
CA ILE A 9 -0.38 -3.27 1.51
C ILE A 9 0.09 -2.10 0.63
N THR A 10 -0.09 -0.86 1.09
CA THR A 10 0.44 0.33 0.39
C THR A 10 1.72 0.83 1.05
N GLY A 11 2.66 1.39 0.28
CA GLY A 11 4.00 1.71 0.80
C GLY A 11 4.85 0.44 0.93
N ALA A 12 4.61 -0.53 0.03
CA ALA A 12 5.20 -1.86 0.11
C ALA A 12 6.70 -1.88 -0.21
N LEU A 13 7.25 -0.81 -0.80
CA LEU A 13 8.67 -0.71 -1.13
C LEU A 13 9.46 0.12 -0.10
N ASP A 14 8.81 0.55 0.98
CA ASP A 14 9.48 1.17 2.13
C ASP A 14 10.06 0.10 3.07
N GLN A 15 10.88 0.51 4.03
CA GLN A 15 11.62 -0.38 4.94
C GLN A 15 10.73 -1.44 5.61
N ILE A 16 9.59 -1.01 6.17
CA ILE A 16 8.63 -1.94 6.80
C ILE A 16 7.91 -2.79 5.74
N GLY A 17 7.62 -2.21 4.57
CA GLY A 17 6.95 -2.91 3.48
C GLY A 17 7.77 -4.06 2.90
N SER A 18 9.07 -3.87 2.74
CA SER A 18 9.97 -4.91 2.23
C SER A 18 10.06 -6.13 3.12
N GLU A 19 9.80 -6.01 4.43
CA GLU A 19 9.76 -7.13 5.37
C GLU A 19 8.35 -7.69 5.56
N LEU A 20 7.34 -6.82 5.61
CA LEU A 20 5.96 -7.21 5.87
C LEU A 20 5.36 -8.02 4.72
N VAL A 21 5.65 -7.63 3.47
CA VAL A 21 5.15 -8.34 2.28
C VAL A 21 5.56 -9.82 2.29
N PRO A 22 6.85 -10.19 2.37
CA PRO A 22 7.25 -11.60 2.37
C PRO A 22 6.70 -12.36 3.59
N ALA A 23 6.63 -11.73 4.77
CA ALA A 23 6.05 -12.35 5.95
C ALA A 23 4.56 -12.70 5.76
N LEU A 24 3.78 -11.77 5.18
CA LEU A 24 2.37 -12.00 4.88
C LEU A 24 2.18 -13.02 3.75
N LYS A 25 3.03 -13.01 2.72
CA LYS A 25 3.01 -14.02 1.66
C LYS A 25 3.30 -15.42 2.21
N HIS A 26 4.27 -15.55 3.11
CA HIS A 26 4.59 -16.81 3.77
C HIS A 26 3.42 -17.30 4.64
N ARG A 27 2.77 -16.40 5.38
CA ARG A 27 1.67 -16.76 6.30
C ARG A 27 0.32 -17.04 5.61
N TYR A 28 -0.01 -16.28 4.58
CA TYR A 28 -1.34 -16.28 3.96
C TYR A 28 -1.36 -16.76 2.50
N GLY A 29 -0.20 -16.98 1.89
CA GLY A 29 -0.04 -17.36 0.49
C GLY A 29 0.23 -16.15 -0.42
N ALA A 30 1.15 -16.32 -1.37
CA ALA A 30 1.57 -15.25 -2.28
C ALA A 30 0.43 -14.68 -3.13
N ASP A 31 -0.54 -15.51 -3.51
CA ASP A 31 -1.70 -15.11 -4.32
C ASP A 31 -2.69 -14.21 -3.58
N ARG A 32 -2.59 -14.13 -2.25
CA ARG A 32 -3.56 -13.39 -1.42
C ARG A 32 -3.03 -12.03 -0.99
N VAL A 33 -1.76 -11.75 -1.27
CA VAL A 33 -1.12 -10.48 -0.91
C VAL A 33 -0.93 -9.65 -2.17
N VAL A 34 -1.61 -8.51 -2.19
CA VAL A 34 -1.45 -7.46 -3.19
C VAL A 34 -0.63 -6.36 -2.55
N ALA A 35 0.52 -6.07 -3.14
CA ALA A 35 1.35 -4.98 -2.68
C ALA A 35 1.18 -3.77 -3.59
N SER A 36 1.45 -2.59 -3.05
CA SER A 36 1.33 -1.36 -3.78
C SER A 36 2.29 -0.29 -3.30
N ASP A 37 2.79 0.48 -4.26
CA ASP A 37 3.60 1.68 -4.02
C ASP A 37 3.40 2.66 -5.18
N ILE A 38 3.81 3.91 -5.00
CA ILE A 38 3.85 4.88 -6.10
C ILE A 38 5.01 4.55 -7.05
N ARG A 39 6.04 3.86 -6.55
CA ARG A 39 7.19 3.38 -7.32
C ARG A 39 6.91 1.99 -7.87
N ILE A 40 7.48 1.68 -9.03
CA ILE A 40 7.45 0.33 -9.62
C ILE A 40 8.73 -0.40 -9.18
N PRO A 41 8.63 -1.61 -8.61
CA PRO A 41 9.82 -2.40 -8.28
C PRO A 41 10.50 -2.92 -9.54
N ALA A 42 11.80 -3.21 -9.46
CA ALA A 42 12.48 -3.92 -10.54
C ALA A 42 11.80 -5.28 -10.79
N ALA A 43 11.61 -5.67 -12.05
CA ALA A 43 10.79 -6.81 -12.47
C ALA A 43 11.12 -8.15 -11.78
N VAL A 44 12.37 -8.32 -11.33
CA VAL A 44 12.87 -9.53 -10.66
C VAL A 44 12.49 -9.59 -9.17
N ALA A 45 12.14 -8.47 -8.54
CA ALA A 45 12.17 -8.34 -7.08
C ALA A 45 10.90 -8.77 -6.35
N PHE A 46 9.73 -8.85 -7.00
CA PHE A 46 8.48 -8.86 -6.25
C PHE A 46 7.78 -10.21 -6.07
N GLY A 47 7.89 -11.15 -7.01
CA GLY A 47 7.34 -12.51 -6.88
C GLY A 47 5.89 -12.57 -6.35
N GLY A 48 4.96 -11.90 -7.02
CA GLY A 48 3.54 -11.86 -6.63
C GLY A 48 2.79 -10.64 -7.17
N ARG A 49 1.56 -10.42 -6.71
CA ARG A 49 0.71 -9.32 -7.19
C ARG A 49 1.22 -7.97 -6.72
N PHE A 50 1.32 -7.02 -7.65
CA PHE A 50 1.75 -5.66 -7.38
C PHE A 50 0.89 -4.67 -8.17
N GLU A 51 0.50 -3.57 -7.53
CA GLU A 51 -0.30 -2.49 -8.10
C GLU A 51 0.40 -1.15 -7.88
N GLN A 52 0.68 -0.41 -8.94
CA GLN A 52 1.21 0.95 -8.79
C GLN A 52 0.06 1.90 -8.44
N VAL A 53 0.02 2.40 -7.20
CA VAL A 53 -1.07 3.26 -6.73
C VAL A 53 -0.52 4.46 -5.98
N ASP A 54 -0.90 5.65 -6.44
CA ASP A 54 -0.77 6.87 -5.66
C ASP A 54 -1.88 6.92 -4.61
N CYS A 55 -1.52 6.73 -3.35
CA CYS A 55 -2.48 6.74 -2.24
C CYS A 55 -3.18 8.09 -2.02
N THR A 56 -2.72 9.15 -2.68
CA THR A 56 -3.41 10.44 -2.69
C THR A 56 -4.62 10.47 -3.64
N GLN A 57 -4.83 9.42 -4.43
CA GLN A 57 -5.94 9.27 -5.36
C GLN A 57 -6.94 8.22 -4.81
N PRO A 58 -8.10 8.64 -4.29
CA PRO A 58 -9.00 7.74 -3.57
C PRO A 58 -9.71 6.75 -4.50
N LEU A 59 -10.01 7.18 -5.72
CA LEU A 59 -10.65 6.35 -6.74
C LEU A 59 -9.72 5.20 -7.16
N ALA A 60 -8.43 5.48 -7.35
CA ALA A 60 -7.45 4.44 -7.67
C ALA A 60 -7.36 3.36 -6.57
N ILE A 61 -7.40 3.76 -5.29
CA ILE A 61 -7.47 2.78 -4.18
C ILE A 61 -8.78 1.99 -4.24
N GLN A 62 -9.93 2.65 -4.43
CA GLN A 62 -11.22 1.97 -4.50
C GLN A 62 -11.29 0.94 -5.64
N ASP A 63 -10.69 1.24 -6.79
CA ASP A 63 -10.61 0.32 -7.91
C ASP A 63 -9.79 -0.91 -7.56
N VAL A 64 -8.62 -0.72 -6.92
CA VAL A 64 -7.77 -1.84 -6.47
C VAL A 64 -8.48 -2.69 -5.41
N LEU A 65 -9.17 -2.06 -4.45
CA LEU A 65 -9.92 -2.77 -3.41
C LEU A 65 -11.01 -3.66 -4.02
N ARG A 66 -11.71 -3.19 -5.06
CA ARG A 66 -12.76 -3.94 -5.76
C ARG A 66 -12.18 -5.01 -6.67
N HIS A 67 -11.20 -4.66 -7.50
CA HIS A 67 -10.59 -5.59 -8.47
C HIS A 67 -9.97 -6.81 -7.79
N HIS A 68 -9.40 -6.63 -6.60
CA HIS A 68 -8.76 -7.71 -5.87
C HIS A 68 -9.60 -8.31 -4.74
N ASP A 69 -10.87 -7.92 -4.55
CA ASP A 69 -11.71 -8.35 -3.41
C ASP A 69 -10.96 -8.29 -2.06
N ILE A 70 -10.46 -7.09 -1.76
CA ILE A 70 -9.65 -6.85 -0.57
C ILE A 70 -10.57 -6.85 0.67
N GLY A 71 -10.18 -7.63 1.68
CA GLY A 71 -10.84 -7.64 3.00
C GLY A 71 -9.96 -7.11 4.13
N THR A 72 -8.66 -6.97 3.90
CA THR A 72 -7.71 -6.43 4.88
C THR A 72 -6.78 -5.43 4.21
N PHE A 73 -6.63 -4.25 4.80
CA PHE A 73 -5.87 -3.14 4.22
C PHE A 73 -4.84 -2.60 5.22
N TYR A 74 -3.55 -2.71 4.86
CA TYR A 74 -2.44 -2.12 5.59
C TYR A 74 -1.96 -0.86 4.87
N HIS A 75 -2.26 0.30 5.45
CA HIS A 75 -1.85 1.59 4.89
C HIS A 75 -0.53 2.08 5.49
N MET A 76 0.58 1.90 4.78
CA MET A 76 1.92 2.32 5.24
C MET A 76 2.53 3.45 4.39
N ALA A 77 1.78 3.98 3.41
CA ALA A 77 2.26 5.06 2.57
C ALA A 77 2.22 6.40 3.34
N ALA A 78 3.29 6.69 4.08
CA ALA A 78 3.46 7.94 4.81
C ALA A 78 4.88 8.50 4.60
N PRO A 79 5.05 9.81 4.39
CA PRO A 79 6.38 10.42 4.40
C PRO A 79 6.97 10.29 5.81
N LEU A 80 8.14 9.66 5.93
CA LEU A 80 8.92 9.63 7.16
C LEU A 80 9.24 11.07 7.61
N SER A 81 9.21 11.30 8.92
CA SER A 81 9.29 12.64 9.54
C SER A 81 10.44 13.51 9.01
N ALA A 82 11.63 12.95 8.80
CA ALA A 82 12.79 13.67 8.28
C ALA A 82 12.60 14.19 6.84
N VAL A 83 12.04 13.37 5.94
CA VAL A 83 11.77 13.76 4.54
C VAL A 83 10.56 14.70 4.46
N ALA A 84 9.65 14.62 5.43
CA ALA A 84 8.48 15.50 5.54
C ALA A 84 8.85 16.93 5.94
N GLU A 85 9.95 17.14 6.67
CA GLU A 85 10.45 18.46 7.06
C GLU A 85 11.23 19.14 5.93
N GLU A 86 12.04 18.41 5.16
CA GLU A 86 12.74 18.96 3.99
C GLU A 86 11.81 19.32 2.83
N ARG A 87 10.62 18.69 2.75
CA ARG A 87 9.64 18.90 1.66
C ARG A 87 8.22 19.17 2.20
N PRO A 88 7.98 20.34 2.82
CA PRO A 88 6.75 20.65 3.56
C PRO A 88 5.46 20.62 2.71
N ALA A 89 5.57 20.85 1.39
CA ALA A 89 4.43 20.83 0.47
C ALA A 89 3.77 19.43 0.36
N LYS A 90 4.57 18.35 0.37
CA LYS A 90 4.03 16.97 0.27
C LYS A 90 3.33 16.55 1.56
N ARG A 91 3.86 16.92 2.73
CA ARG A 91 3.26 16.70 4.05
C ARG A 91 1.87 17.34 4.14
N ARG A 92 1.75 18.61 3.75
CA ARG A 92 0.51 19.38 3.90
C ARG A 92 -0.66 18.78 3.08
N ARG A 93 -0.37 18.20 1.91
CA ARG A 93 -1.40 17.59 1.04
C ARG A 93 -1.91 16.26 1.59
N LEU A 94 -1.04 15.44 2.19
CA LEU A 94 -1.46 14.18 2.83
C LEU A 94 -2.21 14.47 4.14
N ALA A 95 -1.65 15.32 5.02
CA ALA A 95 -2.22 15.61 6.33
C ALA A 95 -3.59 16.31 6.25
N LYS A 96 -3.77 17.33 5.38
CA LYS A 96 -5.06 18.04 5.23
C LYS A 96 -6.19 17.14 4.74
N ARG A 97 -5.86 16.07 4.01
CA ARG A 97 -6.84 15.14 3.44
C ARG A 97 -7.27 14.07 4.44
N TRP A 98 -6.44 13.78 5.45
CA TRP A 98 -6.76 12.89 6.57
C TRP A 98 -7.41 13.60 7.76
N SER A 99 -7.21 14.91 7.92
CA SER A 99 -7.89 15.70 8.95
C SER A 99 -9.29 16.21 8.53
N GLY A 100 -9.72 15.89 7.30
CA GLY A 100 -10.94 16.44 6.67
C GLY A 100 -12.11 15.47 6.61
N GLY A 101 -12.37 14.73 7.68
CA GLY A 101 -13.54 13.84 7.78
C GLY A 101 -13.81 13.42 9.22
N ARG A 102 -14.65 14.20 9.90
CA ARG A 102 -15.57 13.69 10.93
C ARG A 102 -16.94 13.58 10.29
#